data_AF-A0A6C0TXI8-F1
#
_entry.id   AF-A0A6C0TXI8-F1
#
_cell.length_a   1.000
_cell.length_b   1.000
_cell.length_c   1.000
_cell.angle_alpha   90.00
_cell.angle_beta   90.00
_cell.angle_gamma   90.00
#
_symmetry.space_group_name_H-M   'P 1'
#
loop_
_entity.id
_entity.type
_entity.pdbx_description
1 polymer ?
#
loop_
_entity_poly.entity_id
_entity_poly.type
_entity_poly.pdbx_seq_one_letter_code
_entity_poly.pdbx_strand_id
1 'polypeptide(L)'
;MSIRFLRRRRRSLSKLAWGLIPLALIVATLLLLRPSGSDDGSADISLVASYPDAELWAVNPGLRPGAAGQEFVAPNSARRNRVLQRLGQFRADYRQSAPFLTISHSAGSPARRQFARELAGVLAQHDLGAAGAGPAPAEAEREADIIVRAARRDQNIVRALLQALSPYYSAHVLLLFDESIRLDRLSLHIAGDPTFTREGLAIFPR
;
A
#
# COMPACT_ATOMS: atom_id res chain seq x y z
N MET A 1 -21.33 -11.97 71.37
CA MET A 1 -20.19 -12.71 70.78
C MET A 1 -20.74 -14.04 70.26
N SER A 2 -20.29 -14.50 69.08
CA SER A 2 -20.63 -15.78 68.40
C SER A 2 -21.72 -15.78 67.30
N ILE A 3 -21.26 -15.42 66.09
CA ILE A 3 -21.37 -16.09 64.77
C ILE A 3 -22.75 -16.67 64.36
N ARG A 4 -23.43 -15.97 63.45
CA ARG A 4 -24.54 -16.49 62.62
C ARG A 4 -23.99 -17.27 61.42
N PHE A 5 -24.31 -18.56 61.33
CA PHE A 5 -24.12 -19.38 60.14
C PHE A 5 -25.13 -18.98 59.06
N LEU A 6 -24.65 -18.32 57.99
CA LEU A 6 -25.43 -18.13 56.76
C LEU A 6 -25.31 -19.41 55.91
N ARG A 7 -26.39 -20.19 55.90
CA ARG A 7 -26.63 -21.28 54.95
C ARG A 7 -26.49 -20.77 53.52
N ARG A 8 -25.52 -21.32 52.78
CA ARG A 8 -25.40 -21.22 51.32
C ARG A 8 -26.69 -21.68 50.66
N ARG A 9 -27.41 -20.78 49.99
CA ARG A 9 -28.47 -21.13 49.04
C ARG A 9 -27.83 -21.31 47.67
N ARG A 10 -27.71 -22.56 47.21
CA ARG A 10 -27.47 -22.90 45.79
C ARG A 10 -28.58 -22.24 44.97
N ARG A 11 -28.23 -21.32 44.07
CA ARG A 11 -29.08 -21.00 42.93
C ARG A 11 -28.55 -21.74 41.71
N SER A 12 -29.37 -22.67 41.26
CA SER A 12 -29.34 -23.31 39.95
C SER A 12 -29.16 -22.25 38.87
N LEU A 13 -28.12 -22.42 38.05
CA LEU A 13 -27.97 -21.78 36.74
C LEU A 13 -27.87 -22.88 35.68
N SER A 14 -28.85 -23.77 35.70
CA SER A 14 -29.05 -24.79 34.67
C SER A 14 -30.14 -24.28 33.74
N LYS A 15 -29.74 -23.70 32.58
CA LYS A 15 -30.48 -23.69 31.29
C LYS A 15 -29.99 -22.65 30.28
N LEU A 16 -29.23 -21.61 30.69
CA LEU A 16 -28.71 -20.58 29.76
C LEU A 16 -27.30 -20.86 29.23
N ALA A 17 -26.54 -21.78 29.85
CA ALA A 17 -25.16 -22.08 29.44
C ALA A 17 -25.05 -22.99 28.20
N TRP A 18 -26.12 -23.71 27.81
CA TRP A 18 -26.06 -24.68 26.72
C TRP A 18 -26.32 -24.10 25.32
N GLY A 19 -26.89 -22.88 25.22
CA GLY A 19 -27.08 -22.20 23.94
C GLY A 19 -25.83 -21.46 23.43
N LEU A 20 -24.88 -21.16 24.32
CA LEU A 20 -23.67 -20.40 23.99
C LEU A 20 -22.52 -21.28 23.48
N ILE A 21 -22.54 -22.58 23.79
CA ILE A 21 -21.50 -23.52 23.34
C ILE A 21 -21.47 -23.67 21.81
N PRO A 22 -22.60 -23.92 21.11
CA PRO A 22 -22.57 -24.01 19.64
C PRO A 22 -22.24 -22.66 19.00
N LEU A 23 -22.67 -21.54 19.60
CA LEU A 23 -22.36 -20.20 19.11
C LEU A 23 -20.86 -19.88 19.23
N ALA A 24 -20.25 -20.21 20.37
CA ALA A 24 -18.81 -20.04 20.57
C ALA A 24 -17.99 -20.94 19.63
N LEU A 25 -18.48 -22.15 19.34
CA LEU A 25 -17.86 -23.03 18.35
C LEU A 25 -17.99 -22.48 16.94
N ILE A 26 -19.13 -21.91 16.55
CA ILE A 26 -19.31 -21.25 15.25
C ILE A 26 -18.40 -20.03 15.14
N VAL A 27 -18.31 -19.17 16.16
CA VAL A 27 -17.43 -18.00 16.17
C VAL A 27 -15.95 -18.41 16.13
N ALA A 28 -15.55 -19.42 16.90
CA ALA A 28 -14.19 -19.96 16.86
C ALA A 28 -13.88 -20.60 15.50
N THR A 29 -14.84 -21.31 14.91
CA THR A 29 -14.70 -21.89 13.57
C THR A 29 -14.64 -20.81 12.50
N LEU A 30 -15.41 -19.72 12.60
CA LEU A 30 -15.32 -18.55 11.70
C LEU A 30 -14.01 -17.78 11.86
N LEU A 31 -13.46 -17.73 13.07
CA LEU A 31 -12.13 -17.14 13.33
C LEU A 31 -10.99 -18.04 12.84
N LEU A 32 -11.16 -19.36 12.84
CA LEU A 32 -10.18 -20.35 12.35
C LEU A 32 -10.31 -20.62 10.85
N LEU A 33 -11.50 -20.40 10.25
CA LEU A 33 -11.74 -20.38 8.81
C LEU A 33 -11.43 -19.03 8.18
N ARG A 34 -10.91 -18.05 8.94
CA ARG A 34 -10.33 -16.86 8.30
C ARG A 34 -9.24 -17.37 7.36
N PRO A 35 -9.41 -17.22 6.03
CA PRO A 35 -8.32 -17.51 5.11
C PRO A 35 -7.13 -16.66 5.55
N SER A 36 -6.05 -17.32 5.91
CA SER A 36 -4.78 -16.65 6.12
C SER A 36 -4.36 -16.08 4.77
N GLY A 37 -4.65 -14.80 4.54
CA GLY A 37 -4.30 -14.08 3.32
C GLY A 37 -5.37 -14.06 2.23
N SER A 38 -6.61 -13.68 2.53
CA SER A 38 -7.39 -12.95 1.53
C SER A 38 -6.99 -11.48 1.62
N ASP A 39 -6.02 -11.10 0.79
CA ASP A 39 -5.64 -9.73 0.46
C ASP A 39 -6.88 -8.97 -0.03
N ASP A 40 -7.59 -8.39 0.93
CA ASP A 40 -8.93 -7.81 0.80
C ASP A 40 -8.86 -6.47 0.07
N GLY A 41 -8.41 -6.49 -1.18
CA GLY A 41 -8.74 -5.52 -2.24
C GLY A 41 -8.47 -4.03 -2.00
N SER A 42 -7.97 -3.61 -0.84
CA SER A 42 -7.78 -2.24 -0.41
C SER A 42 -6.31 -2.06 -0.10
N ALA A 43 -5.68 -1.13 -0.80
CA ALA A 43 -4.32 -0.73 -0.51
C ALA A 43 -4.24 -0.19 0.93
N ASP A 44 -3.40 -0.81 1.77
CA ASP A 44 -3.13 -0.24 3.09
C ASP A 44 -2.10 0.88 2.93
N ILE A 45 -2.55 2.13 3.02
CA ILE A 45 -1.67 3.30 3.06
C ILE A 45 -1.81 3.94 4.43
N SER A 46 -0.73 3.96 5.19
CA SER A 46 -0.66 4.59 6.50
C SER A 46 0.33 5.75 6.51
N LEU A 47 -0.02 6.81 7.24
CA LEU A 47 0.89 7.94 7.48
C LEU A 47 1.90 7.51 8.56
N VAL A 48 3.19 7.52 8.21
CA VAL A 48 4.30 7.20 9.12
C VAL A 48 4.79 8.46 9.82
N ALA A 49 5.00 9.53 9.06
CA ALA A 49 5.47 10.81 9.58
C ALA A 49 4.91 11.96 8.74
N SER A 50 4.72 13.12 9.38
CA SER A 50 4.32 14.37 8.72
C SER A 50 5.35 15.44 9.04
N TYR A 51 5.78 16.15 8.00
CA TYR A 51 6.73 17.25 8.04
C TYR A 51 6.04 18.51 7.48
N PRO A 52 6.58 19.72 7.73
CA PRO A 52 5.98 20.96 7.22
C PRO A 52 5.66 20.89 5.72
N ASP A 53 6.60 20.41 4.90
CA ASP A 53 6.48 20.35 3.43
C ASP A 53 6.53 18.92 2.86
N ALA A 54 6.31 17.90 3.70
CA ALA A 54 6.33 16.52 3.24
C ALA A 54 5.49 15.58 4.12
N GLU A 55 5.08 14.45 3.56
CA GLU A 55 4.50 13.34 4.30
C GLU A 55 5.18 12.03 3.92
N LEU A 56 5.53 11.22 4.91
CA LEU A 56 6.03 9.87 4.71
C LEU A 56 4.89 8.88 4.89
N TRP A 57 4.54 8.16 3.83
CA TRP A 57 3.52 7.13 3.83
C TRP A 57 4.14 5.75 3.69
N ALA A 58 3.58 4.75 4.35
CA ALA A 58 3.89 3.36 4.08
C ALA A 58 2.76 2.76 3.23
N VAL A 59 3.11 2.23 2.08
CA VAL A 59 2.20 1.49 1.20
C VAL A 59 2.44 0.00 1.44
N ASN A 60 1.39 -0.71 1.83
CA ASN A 60 1.41 -2.13 2.17
C ASN A 60 2.42 -2.50 3.29
N PRO A 61 2.47 -1.80 4.44
CA PRO A 61 3.50 -1.96 5.47
C PRO A 61 3.64 -3.38 6.07
N GLY A 62 2.60 -4.22 5.95
CA GLY A 62 2.63 -5.59 6.46
C GLY A 62 3.40 -6.60 5.61
N LEU A 63 3.79 -6.23 4.38
CA LEU A 63 4.47 -7.11 3.44
C LEU A 63 5.98 -7.13 3.71
N ARG A 64 6.42 -8.16 4.44
CA ARG A 64 7.85 -8.37 4.69
C ARG A 64 8.56 -8.92 3.44
N PRO A 65 9.82 -8.54 3.21
CA PRO A 65 10.69 -9.16 2.20
C PRO A 65 11.01 -10.60 2.58
N GLY A 66 10.04 -11.51 2.49
CA GLY A 66 10.29 -12.94 2.59
C GLY A 66 10.94 -13.43 1.30
N ALA A 67 12.09 -14.10 1.40
CA ALA A 67 12.84 -14.74 0.30
C ALA A 67 12.71 -14.04 -1.08
N ALA A 68 12.82 -12.71 -1.09
CA ALA A 68 12.74 -11.92 -2.30
C ALA A 68 14.12 -11.92 -2.97
N GLY A 69 14.15 -12.27 -4.26
CA GLY A 69 15.37 -12.24 -5.06
C GLY A 69 15.74 -10.80 -5.48
N GLN A 70 17.00 -10.57 -5.84
CA GLN A 70 17.45 -9.29 -6.41
C GLN A 70 17.07 -9.13 -7.90
N GLU A 71 16.68 -10.22 -8.57
CA GLU A 71 16.30 -10.17 -9.98
C GLU A 71 14.85 -9.71 -10.15
N PHE A 72 14.60 -8.95 -11.22
CA PHE A 72 13.26 -8.50 -11.57
C PHE A 72 12.35 -9.69 -11.92
N VAL A 73 11.16 -9.70 -11.30
CA VAL A 73 10.07 -10.61 -11.63
C VAL A 73 8.90 -9.77 -12.08
N ALA A 74 8.41 -10.01 -13.30
CA ALA A 74 7.25 -9.30 -13.82
C ALA A 74 6.00 -9.62 -12.99
N PRO A 75 5.11 -8.64 -12.72
CA PRO A 75 3.85 -8.89 -12.04
C PRO A 75 3.02 -9.95 -12.78
N ASN A 76 2.47 -10.91 -12.04
CA ASN A 76 1.59 -11.91 -12.63
C ASN A 76 0.30 -11.26 -13.20
N SER A 77 -0.41 -12.01 -14.06
CA SER A 77 -1.60 -11.51 -14.74
C SER A 77 -2.69 -11.02 -13.77
N ALA A 78 -2.85 -11.67 -12.62
CA ALA A 78 -3.85 -11.27 -11.63
C ALA A 78 -3.54 -9.88 -11.04
N ARG A 79 -2.28 -9.60 -10.67
CA ARG A 79 -1.85 -8.29 -10.17
C ARG A 79 -1.94 -7.23 -11.25
N ARG A 80 -1.48 -7.53 -12.47
CA ARG A 80 -1.58 -6.62 -13.62
C ARG A 80 -3.02 -6.21 -13.90
N ASN A 81 -3.94 -7.18 -13.96
CA ASN A 81 -5.36 -6.91 -14.20
C ASN A 81 -5.96 -6.05 -13.08
N ARG A 82 -5.60 -6.32 -11.82
CA ARG A 82 -6.05 -5.52 -10.67
C ARG A 82 -5.56 -4.07 -10.77
N VAL A 83 -4.30 -3.83 -11.14
CA VAL A 83 -3.77 -2.47 -11.36
C VAL A 83 -4.50 -1.78 -12.50
N LEU A 84 -4.65 -2.43 -13.66
CA LEU A 84 -5.36 -1.84 -14.80
C LEU A 84 -6.80 -1.48 -14.46
N GLN A 85 -7.52 -2.37 -13.75
CA GLN A 85 -8.88 -2.08 -13.28
C GLN A 85 -8.90 -0.84 -12.37
N ARG A 86 -7.98 -0.76 -11.39
CA ARG A 86 -7.92 0.38 -10.46
C ARG A 86 -7.49 1.67 -11.14
N LEU A 87 -6.58 1.63 -12.11
CA LEU A 87 -6.19 2.80 -12.90
C LEU A 87 -7.32 3.27 -13.81
N GLY A 88 -8.10 2.35 -14.38
CA GLY A 88 -9.32 2.67 -15.12
C GLY A 88 -10.36 3.37 -14.23
N GLN A 89 -10.58 2.85 -13.02
CA GLN A 89 -11.47 3.48 -12.04
C GLN A 89 -10.97 4.86 -11.62
N PHE A 90 -9.67 4.98 -11.27
CA PHE A 90 -9.03 6.25 -10.95
C PHE A 90 -9.24 7.28 -12.07
N ARG A 91 -8.98 6.92 -13.33
CA ARG A 91 -9.21 7.82 -14.47
C ARG A 91 -10.68 8.22 -14.61
N ALA A 92 -11.61 7.32 -14.31
CA ALA A 92 -13.03 7.61 -14.34
C ALA A 92 -13.46 8.58 -13.23
N ASP A 93 -12.85 8.48 -12.04
CA ASP A 93 -13.14 9.34 -10.89
C ASP A 93 -12.53 10.74 -11.06
N TYR A 94 -11.36 10.82 -11.69
CA TYR A 94 -10.61 12.07 -11.89
C TYR A 94 -10.63 12.58 -13.34
N ARG A 95 -11.66 12.29 -14.15
CA ARG A 95 -11.68 12.60 -15.61
C ARG A 95 -11.19 13.99 -16.02
N GLN A 96 -11.47 15.01 -15.22
CA GLN A 96 -11.13 16.42 -15.51
C GLN A 96 -9.78 16.86 -14.91
N SER A 97 -9.23 16.09 -13.97
CA SER A 97 -8.04 16.46 -13.18
C SER A 97 -7.06 15.29 -13.05
N ALA A 98 -7.17 14.29 -13.91
CA ALA A 98 -6.30 13.11 -13.91
C ALA A 98 -4.87 13.59 -14.14
N PRO A 99 -3.97 13.42 -13.15
CA PRO A 99 -2.63 13.92 -13.27
C PRO A 99 -1.83 13.06 -14.22
N PHE A 100 -0.83 13.67 -14.86
CA PHE A 100 0.19 12.95 -15.59
C PHE A 100 1.40 12.68 -14.68
N LEU A 101 1.68 11.40 -14.42
CA LEU A 101 2.81 10.97 -13.59
C LEU A 101 4.06 10.71 -14.43
N THR A 102 5.11 11.49 -14.21
CA THR A 102 6.43 11.22 -14.79
C THR A 102 7.22 10.30 -13.88
N ILE A 103 7.63 9.14 -14.39
CA ILE A 103 8.43 8.16 -13.65
C ILE A 103 9.90 8.32 -14.01
N SER A 104 10.72 8.51 -12.98
CA SER A 104 12.18 8.52 -13.07
C SER A 104 12.78 7.56 -12.03
N HIS A 105 14.06 7.26 -12.17
CA HIS A 105 14.75 6.36 -11.24
C HIS A 105 16.21 6.78 -11.07
N SER A 106 16.79 6.42 -9.93
CA SER A 106 18.23 6.55 -9.70
C SER A 106 19.02 5.55 -10.56
N ALA A 107 20.24 5.90 -10.98
CA ALA A 107 21.13 5.02 -11.73
C ALA A 107 21.65 3.84 -10.86
N GLY A 108 22.22 2.81 -11.50
CA GLY A 108 22.97 1.75 -10.80
C GLY A 108 22.26 0.40 -10.62
N SER A 109 20.93 0.32 -10.77
CA SER A 109 20.18 -0.92 -10.52
C SER A 109 19.35 -1.39 -11.72
N PRO A 110 19.63 -2.57 -12.30
CA PRO A 110 18.81 -3.16 -13.37
C PRO A 110 17.37 -3.41 -12.93
N ALA A 111 17.17 -3.91 -11.71
CA ALA A 111 15.86 -4.25 -11.17
C ALA A 111 14.99 -3.00 -10.98
N ARG A 112 15.57 -1.92 -10.45
CA ARG A 112 14.93 -0.59 -10.35
C ARG A 112 14.51 -0.07 -11.73
N ARG A 113 15.39 -0.17 -12.74
CA ARG A 113 15.07 0.24 -14.12
C ARG A 113 13.92 -0.56 -14.72
N GLN A 114 13.91 -1.87 -14.52
CA GLN A 114 12.85 -2.74 -15.02
C GLN A 114 11.51 -2.42 -14.34
N PHE A 115 11.52 -2.22 -13.02
CA PHE A 115 10.33 -1.81 -12.28
C PHE A 115 9.79 -0.45 -12.73
N ALA A 116 10.66 0.55 -12.91
CA ALA A 116 10.27 1.85 -13.44
C ALA A 116 9.60 1.75 -14.82
N ARG A 117 10.14 0.89 -15.71
CA ARG A 117 9.55 0.63 -17.03
C ARG A 117 8.20 -0.07 -16.94
N GLU A 118 8.04 -1.05 -16.05
CA GLU A 118 6.76 -1.74 -15.86
C GLU A 118 5.68 -0.77 -15.35
N LEU A 119 6.01 0.08 -14.37
CA LEU A 119 5.11 1.12 -13.88
C LEU A 119 4.74 2.14 -14.97
N ALA A 120 5.73 2.62 -15.73
CA ALA A 120 5.47 3.52 -16.84
C ALA A 120 4.59 2.87 -17.92
N GLY A 121 4.84 1.61 -18.23
CA GLY A 121 4.10 0.84 -19.20
C GLY A 121 2.63 0.65 -18.81
N VAL A 122 2.33 0.39 -17.53
CA VAL A 122 0.95 0.21 -17.07
C VAL A 122 0.18 1.54 -16.99
N LEU A 123 0.84 2.63 -16.56
CA LEU A 123 0.22 3.95 -16.52
C LEU A 123 -0.08 4.50 -17.91
N ALA A 124 0.81 4.26 -18.87
CA ALA A 124 0.63 4.69 -20.25
C ALA A 124 -0.63 4.09 -20.89
N GLN A 125 -1.08 2.89 -20.47
CA GLN A 125 -2.31 2.28 -20.99
C GLN A 125 -3.57 3.10 -20.67
N HIS A 126 -3.49 3.95 -19.65
CA HIS A 126 -4.58 4.83 -19.24
C HIS A 126 -4.23 6.31 -19.42
N ASP A 127 -3.19 6.66 -20.18
CA ASP A 127 -2.72 8.05 -20.35
C ASP A 127 -2.37 8.76 -19.02
N LEU A 128 -2.02 7.99 -17.97
CA LEU A 128 -1.78 8.51 -16.62
C LEU A 128 -0.30 8.76 -16.33
N GLY A 129 0.61 8.41 -17.24
CA GLY A 129 2.02 8.62 -17.02
C GLY A 129 2.93 7.97 -18.04
N ALA A 130 4.20 8.29 -17.95
CA ALA A 130 5.27 7.73 -18.78
C ALA A 130 6.62 7.81 -18.06
N ALA A 131 7.60 7.06 -18.57
CA ALA A 131 8.98 7.22 -18.15
C ALA A 131 9.54 8.54 -18.68
N GLY A 132 10.33 9.24 -17.88
CA GLY A 132 10.93 10.51 -18.27
C GLY A 132 12.06 10.95 -17.35
N ALA A 133 12.70 12.06 -17.71
CA ALA A 133 13.63 12.73 -16.83
C ALA A 133 12.83 13.49 -15.76
N GLY A 134 12.96 13.06 -14.50
CA GLY A 134 12.45 13.78 -13.35
C GLY A 134 13.54 14.63 -12.69
N PRO A 135 13.17 15.55 -11.79
CA PRO A 135 14.16 16.24 -10.96
C PRO A 135 14.97 15.20 -10.17
N ALA A 136 16.28 15.40 -10.11
CA ALA A 136 17.13 14.57 -9.27
C ALA A 136 16.74 14.78 -7.80
N PRO A 137 16.62 13.71 -7.00
CA PRO A 137 16.29 13.86 -5.59
C PRO A 137 17.43 14.57 -4.85
N ALA A 138 17.05 15.46 -3.93
CA ALA A 138 18.01 16.07 -3.01
C ALA A 138 18.62 14.99 -2.10
N GLU A 139 19.79 15.27 -1.53
CA GLU A 139 20.53 14.28 -0.73
C GLU A 139 19.72 13.73 0.46
N ALA A 140 18.98 14.60 1.15
CA ALA A 140 18.08 14.22 2.24
C ALA A 140 16.89 13.36 1.79
N GLU A 141 16.47 13.45 0.52
CA GLU A 141 15.33 12.70 0.00
C GLU A 141 15.71 11.27 -0.40
N ARG A 142 17.01 11.01 -0.62
CA ARG A 142 17.53 9.68 -0.98
C ARG A 142 17.29 8.63 0.10
N GLU A 143 16.92 9.06 1.30
CA GLU A 143 16.52 8.18 2.41
C GLU A 143 15.15 7.53 2.22
N ALA A 144 14.32 8.01 1.28
CA ALA A 144 13.06 7.38 0.92
C ALA A 144 13.21 6.40 -0.25
N ASP A 145 12.36 5.37 -0.32
CA ASP A 145 12.42 4.38 -1.40
C ASP A 145 11.80 4.91 -2.68
N ILE A 146 10.67 5.58 -2.53
CA ILE A 146 9.94 6.25 -3.59
C ILE A 146 9.68 7.68 -3.13
N ILE A 147 9.97 8.64 -3.99
CA ILE A 147 9.73 10.05 -3.74
C ILE A 147 8.68 10.51 -4.74
N VAL A 148 7.60 11.09 -4.26
CA VAL A 148 6.56 11.70 -5.10
C VAL A 148 6.57 13.20 -4.86
N ARG A 149 6.61 14.00 -5.92
CA ARG A 149 6.46 15.45 -5.81
C ARG A 149 5.14 15.88 -6.42
N ALA A 150 4.38 16.67 -5.67
CA ALA A 150 3.04 17.14 -6.04
C ALA A 150 2.74 18.49 -5.38
N ALA A 151 1.78 19.24 -5.90
CA ALA A 151 1.21 20.37 -5.15
C ALA A 151 0.42 19.86 -3.94
N ARG A 152 0.34 20.64 -2.86
CA ARG A 152 -0.34 20.19 -1.62
C ARG A 152 -1.82 19.84 -1.85
N ARG A 153 -2.49 20.59 -2.72
CA ARG A 153 -3.90 20.32 -3.09
C ARG A 153 -4.11 18.95 -3.75
N ASP A 154 -3.07 18.35 -4.33
CA ASP A 154 -3.17 17.08 -5.07
C ASP A 154 -2.90 15.86 -4.17
N GLN A 155 -2.68 16.05 -2.86
CA GLN A 155 -2.40 14.98 -1.89
C GLN A 155 -3.40 13.82 -1.98
N ASN A 156 -4.70 14.11 -2.08
CA ASN A 156 -5.73 13.07 -2.18
C ASN A 156 -5.66 12.31 -3.52
N ILE A 157 -5.31 13.01 -4.61
CA ILE A 157 -5.14 12.41 -5.94
C ILE A 157 -3.92 11.49 -5.92
N VAL A 158 -2.80 11.95 -5.35
CA VAL A 158 -1.59 11.13 -5.16
C VAL A 158 -1.91 9.89 -4.34
N ARG A 159 -2.64 10.03 -3.24
CA ARG A 159 -3.06 8.89 -2.42
C ARG A 159 -3.85 7.89 -3.25
N ALA A 160 -4.88 8.31 -3.97
CA ALA A 160 -5.68 7.42 -4.81
C ALA A 160 -4.85 6.73 -5.91
N LEU A 161 -3.89 7.45 -6.52
CA LEU A 161 -2.99 6.88 -7.52
C LEU A 161 -2.05 5.83 -6.92
N LEU A 162 -1.45 6.10 -5.75
CA LEU A 162 -0.61 5.14 -5.04
C LEU A 162 -1.43 3.92 -4.61
N GLN A 163 -2.69 4.09 -4.20
CA GLN A 163 -3.60 2.98 -3.89
C GLN A 163 -3.88 2.12 -5.13
N ALA A 164 -4.08 2.75 -6.29
CA ALA A 164 -4.28 2.04 -7.55
C ALA A 164 -3.07 1.18 -7.94
N LEU A 165 -1.85 1.71 -7.70
CA LEU A 165 -0.58 1.03 -8.02
C LEU A 165 -0.10 0.05 -6.93
N SER A 166 -0.67 0.08 -5.72
CA SER A 166 -0.25 -0.74 -4.58
C SER A 166 -0.14 -2.25 -4.84
N PRO A 167 -0.89 -2.92 -5.75
CA PRO A 167 -0.67 -4.34 -6.03
C PRO A 167 0.71 -4.67 -6.62
N TYR A 168 1.46 -3.66 -7.09
CA TYR A 168 2.80 -3.81 -7.66
C TYR A 168 3.93 -3.61 -6.66
N TYR A 169 3.70 -2.94 -5.52
CA TYR A 169 4.79 -2.65 -4.59
C TYR A 169 4.38 -2.54 -3.11
N SER A 170 5.39 -2.68 -2.27
CA SER A 170 5.38 -2.37 -0.84
C SER A 170 6.59 -1.49 -0.55
N ALA A 171 6.37 -0.25 -0.11
CA ALA A 171 7.44 0.74 0.04
C ALA A 171 7.05 1.89 0.99
N HIS A 172 8.09 2.57 1.49
CA HIS A 172 7.94 3.90 2.05
C HIS A 172 7.96 4.95 0.93
N VAL A 173 6.90 5.75 0.85
CA VAL A 173 6.71 6.81 -0.13
C VAL A 173 6.80 8.16 0.58
N LEU A 174 7.79 8.97 0.21
CA LEU A 174 7.91 10.35 0.64
C LEU A 174 7.18 11.26 -0.35
N LEU A 175 6.05 11.82 0.06
CA LEU A 175 5.33 12.85 -0.67
C LEU A 175 5.89 14.22 -0.30
N LEU A 176 6.59 14.85 -1.23
CA LEU A 176 7.11 16.22 -1.11
C LEU A 176 6.12 17.19 -1.74
N PHE A 177 5.74 18.22 -0.99
CA PHE A 177 4.88 19.28 -1.48
C PHE A 177 5.72 20.36 -2.15
N ASP A 178 5.49 20.54 -3.45
CA ASP A 178 6.21 21.50 -4.28
C ASP A 178 5.20 22.30 -5.11
N GLU A 179 4.95 23.54 -4.67
CA GLU A 179 4.00 24.45 -5.31
C GLU A 179 4.52 25.01 -6.65
N SER A 180 5.79 24.78 -7.00
CA SER A 180 6.36 25.14 -8.31
C SER A 180 5.96 24.16 -9.42
N ILE A 181 5.47 22.98 -9.05
CA ILE A 181 5.00 21.98 -10.00
C ILE A 181 3.72 22.48 -10.66
N ARG A 182 3.67 22.38 -12.00
CA ARG A 182 2.47 22.75 -12.76
C ARG A 182 1.26 21.97 -12.25
N LEU A 183 0.12 22.65 -12.17
CA LEU A 183 -1.22 22.05 -12.15
C LEU A 183 -1.20 20.84 -13.09
N ASP A 184 -1.65 19.66 -12.65
CA ASP A 184 -1.75 18.40 -13.40
C ASP A 184 -0.49 17.52 -13.56
N ARG A 185 0.69 17.96 -13.14
CA ARG A 185 1.90 17.13 -13.24
C ARG A 185 2.35 16.59 -11.91
N LEU A 186 2.62 15.30 -11.88
CA LEU A 186 3.25 14.63 -10.74
C LEU A 186 4.59 14.05 -11.19
N SER A 187 5.55 13.99 -10.28
CA SER A 187 6.77 13.23 -10.51
C SER A 187 6.92 12.15 -9.46
N LEU A 188 7.26 10.94 -9.90
CA LEU A 188 7.64 9.83 -9.03
C LEU A 188 9.07 9.44 -9.37
N HIS A 189 9.93 9.47 -8.35
CA HIS A 189 11.31 9.04 -8.44
C HIS A 189 11.52 7.78 -7.60
N ILE A 190 12.01 6.72 -8.22
CA ILE A 190 12.36 5.49 -7.51
C ILE A 190 13.84 5.60 -7.11
N ALA A 191 14.10 5.73 -5.81
CA ALA A 191 15.44 5.85 -5.24
C ALA A 191 15.92 4.53 -4.62
N GLY A 192 15.02 3.78 -3.96
CA GLY A 192 15.34 2.50 -3.35
C GLY A 192 15.57 1.38 -4.38
N ASP A 193 16.17 0.28 -3.93
CA ASP A 193 16.34 -0.93 -4.73
C ASP A 193 15.28 -1.96 -4.39
N PRO A 194 14.35 -2.25 -5.32
CA PRO A 194 13.32 -3.25 -5.07
C PRO A 194 13.91 -4.65 -5.15
N THR A 195 13.44 -5.50 -4.26
CA THR A 195 13.52 -6.97 -4.38
C THR A 195 12.17 -7.51 -4.83
N PHE A 196 12.11 -8.69 -5.44
CA PHE A 196 10.87 -9.20 -6.02
C PHE A 196 10.46 -10.52 -5.39
N THR A 197 9.16 -10.61 -5.11
CA THR A 197 8.52 -11.89 -4.81
C THR A 197 8.36 -12.72 -6.09
N ARG A 198 8.06 -14.01 -5.94
CA ARG A 198 7.75 -14.91 -7.07
C ARG A 198 6.53 -14.46 -7.90
N GLU A 199 5.68 -13.62 -7.33
CA GLU A 199 4.48 -13.09 -7.99
C GLU A 199 4.71 -11.75 -8.68
N GLY A 200 5.93 -11.19 -8.58
CA GLY A 200 6.29 -9.91 -9.15
C GLY A 200 5.85 -8.68 -8.34
N LEU A 201 5.55 -8.85 -7.05
CA LEU A 201 5.46 -7.72 -6.11
C LEU A 201 6.87 -7.20 -5.80
N ALA A 202 7.09 -5.90 -5.99
CA ALA A 202 8.31 -5.20 -5.58
C ALA A 202 8.27 -4.87 -4.08
N ILE A 203 9.30 -5.26 -3.33
CA ILE A 203 9.44 -4.97 -1.91
C ILE A 203 10.72 -4.15 -1.70
N PHE A 204 10.56 -2.99 -1.09
CA PHE A 204 11.66 -2.11 -0.73
C PHE A 204 12.03 -2.35 0.75
N PRO A 205 13.27 -2.76 1.06
CA PRO A 205 13.64 -3.37 2.35
C PRO A 205 13.92 -2.39 3.51
N ARG A 206 13.44 -1.14 3.46
CA ARG A 206 13.69 -0.15 4.51
C ARG A 206 12.78 -0.30 5.73
#